data_AF-A0A5B0SF13-F1
#
_entry.id   AF-A0A5B0SF13-F1
#
_cell.length_a   1.000
_cell.length_b   1.000
_cell.length_c   1.000
_cell.angle_alpha   90.00
_cell.angle_beta   90.00
_cell.angle_gamma   90.00
#
_symmetry.space_group_name_H-M   'P 1'
#
loop_
_entity.id
_entity.type
_entity.pdbx_description
1 polymer ?
#
loop_
_entity_poly.entity_id
_entity_poly.type
_entity_poly.pdbx_seq_one_letter_code
_entity_poly.pdbx_strand_id
1 'polypeptide(L)'
;MDLQLRDPIFANRGLYDYLTVATLPAGLEKAIQDTSDYRVKCLQSKERRDAKRLKLERCRIRIEESDAQVRRVLAEAEQAKLRISCMKELKESGFGDEDISKFLQQQFGQGPSHQSDSESSDDVDTD
;
A
#
# COMPACT_ATOMS: atom_id res chain seq x y z
N MET A 1 -80.32 -6.05 -28.48
CA MET A 1 -78.93 -5.65 -28.76
C MET A 1 -78.77 -4.23 -28.26
N ASP A 2 -78.05 -4.08 -27.16
CA ASP A 2 -76.94 -3.13 -26.98
C ASP A 2 -76.78 -2.67 -25.53
N LEU A 3 -75.98 -3.49 -24.83
CA LEU A 3 -74.80 -3.11 -24.05
C LEU A 3 -74.92 -1.84 -23.20
N GLN A 4 -75.46 -2.00 -21.98
CA GLN A 4 -74.99 -1.20 -20.86
C GLN A 4 -73.82 -1.93 -20.18
N LEU A 5 -72.63 -1.52 -20.60
CA LEU A 5 -71.35 -1.75 -19.96
C LEU A 5 -71.41 -1.19 -18.53
N ARG A 6 -71.55 -2.06 -17.52
CA ARG A 6 -71.21 -1.74 -16.14
C ARG A 6 -70.03 -2.60 -15.75
N ASP A 7 -68.86 -1.99 -15.79
CA ASP A 7 -67.63 -2.56 -15.22
C ASP A 7 -67.79 -2.73 -13.70
N PRO A 8 -67.33 -3.85 -13.15
CA PRO A 8 -66.72 -3.85 -11.84
C PRO A 8 -65.27 -4.31 -11.98
N ILE A 9 -64.44 -3.48 -12.61
CA ILE A 9 -63.02 -3.40 -12.27
C ILE A 9 -62.97 -2.77 -10.87
N PHE A 10 -63.26 -3.50 -9.79
CA PHE A 10 -62.88 -3.18 -8.40
C PHE A 10 -63.33 -4.33 -7.47
N ALA A 11 -62.86 -5.54 -7.75
CA ALA A 11 -62.97 -6.68 -6.82
C ALA A 11 -61.60 -7.32 -6.53
N ASN A 12 -60.50 -6.57 -6.72
CA ASN A 12 -59.14 -7.02 -6.42
C ASN A 12 -58.42 -6.01 -5.51
N ARG A 13 -59.05 -5.64 -4.40
CA ARG A 13 -58.46 -4.76 -3.37
C ARG A 13 -58.66 -5.30 -1.95
N GLY A 14 -58.69 -6.63 -1.81
CA GLY A 14 -58.93 -7.28 -0.50
C GLY A 14 -58.20 -8.60 -0.27
N LEU A 15 -57.29 -9.01 -1.15
CA LEU A 15 -56.57 -10.29 -1.00
C LEU A 15 -55.04 -10.18 -1.08
N TYR A 16 -54.48 -8.98 -0.94
CA TYR A 16 -53.04 -8.79 -0.78
C TYR A 16 -52.61 -8.30 0.61
N ASP A 17 -53.54 -8.20 1.57
CA ASP A 17 -53.23 -7.88 2.97
C ASP A 17 -53.11 -9.14 3.86
N TYR A 18 -53.10 -10.32 3.25
CA TYR A 18 -52.78 -11.60 3.92
C TYR A 18 -51.59 -12.31 3.28
N LEU A 19 -50.61 -11.55 2.79
CA LEU A 19 -49.22 -12.01 2.95
C LEU A 19 -48.91 -11.89 4.44
N THR A 20 -49.45 -12.85 5.20
CA THR A 20 -48.85 -13.29 6.44
C THR A 20 -47.35 -13.30 6.19
N VAL A 21 -46.60 -12.49 6.93
CA VAL A 21 -45.15 -12.60 7.06
C VAL A 21 -44.88 -14.09 7.05
N ALA A 22 -44.31 -14.60 5.95
CA ALA A 22 -44.14 -16.02 5.78
C ALA A 22 -43.03 -16.40 6.75
N THR A 23 -43.42 -16.63 8.01
CA THR A 23 -42.52 -16.98 9.09
C THR A 23 -41.96 -18.33 8.69
N LEU A 24 -40.72 -18.30 8.21
CA LEU A 24 -40.01 -19.51 7.83
C LEU A 24 -40.03 -20.46 9.02
N PRO A 25 -40.18 -21.77 8.81
CA PRO A 25 -40.00 -22.74 9.87
C PRO A 25 -38.69 -22.44 10.61
N ALA A 26 -38.71 -22.37 11.94
CA ALA A 26 -37.59 -21.86 12.75
C ALA A 26 -36.23 -22.54 12.44
N GLY A 27 -36.25 -23.81 12.04
CA GLY A 27 -35.04 -24.52 11.61
C GLY A 27 -34.43 -23.99 10.30
N LEU A 28 -35.26 -23.57 9.33
CA LEU A 28 -34.82 -22.99 8.07
C LEU A 28 -34.31 -21.56 8.25
N GLU A 29 -35.01 -20.75 9.06
CA GLU A 29 -34.55 -19.39 9.40
C GLU A 29 -33.17 -19.44 10.09
N LYS A 30 -33.00 -20.34 11.06
CA LYS A 30 -31.72 -20.55 11.73
C LYS A 30 -30.63 -21.01 10.75
N ALA A 31 -30.92 -21.95 9.85
CA ALA A 31 -29.94 -22.44 8.88
C ALA A 31 -29.47 -21.34 7.90
N ILE A 32 -30.39 -20.46 7.49
CA ILE A 32 -30.07 -19.30 6.64
C ILE A 32 -29.19 -18.31 7.42
N GLN A 33 -29.54 -18.00 8.67
CA GLN A 33 -28.76 -17.10 9.51
C GLN A 33 -27.35 -17.66 9.77
N ASP A 34 -27.24 -18.94 10.16
CA ASP A 34 -25.97 -19.60 10.43
C ASP A 34 -25.06 -19.57 9.18
N THR A 35 -25.64 -19.80 7.99
CA THR A 35 -24.90 -19.74 6.72
C THR A 35 -24.44 -18.32 6.40
N SER A 36 -25.31 -17.33 6.62
CA SER A 36 -24.99 -15.92 6.44
C SER A 36 -23.84 -15.50 7.36
N ASP A 37 -23.94 -15.81 8.65
CA ASP A 37 -22.93 -15.49 9.66
C ASP A 37 -21.59 -16.16 9.35
N TYR A 38 -21.62 -17.43 8.90
CA TYR A 38 -20.43 -18.13 8.47
C TYR A 38 -19.74 -17.40 7.30
N ARG A 39 -20.50 -17.01 6.28
CA ARG A 39 -19.95 -16.25 5.13
C ARG A 39 -19.33 -14.93 5.56
N VAL A 40 -20.00 -14.19 6.44
CA VAL A 40 -19.48 -12.92 6.99
C VAL A 40 -18.17 -13.16 7.74
N LYS A 41 -18.11 -14.17 8.62
CA LYS A 41 -16.87 -14.52 9.35
C LYS A 41 -15.73 -14.90 8.41
N CYS A 42 -16.04 -15.66 7.35
CA CYS A 42 -15.05 -16.02 6.33
C CYS A 42 -14.51 -14.78 5.59
N LEU A 43 -15.38 -13.85 5.21
CA LEU A 43 -14.99 -12.60 4.55
C LEU A 43 -14.10 -11.75 5.46
N GLN A 44 -14.53 -11.50 6.70
CA GLN A 44 -13.73 -10.75 7.69
C GLN A 44 -12.38 -11.42 7.96
N SER A 45 -12.33 -12.75 8.00
CA SER A 45 -11.06 -13.49 8.16
C SER A 45 -10.14 -13.31 6.96
N LYS A 46 -10.69 -13.29 5.73
CA LYS A 46 -9.93 -13.02 4.52
C LYS A 46 -9.41 -11.58 4.51
N GLU A 47 -10.26 -10.59 4.75
CA GLU A 47 -9.88 -9.17 4.82
C GLU A 47 -8.77 -8.92 5.84
N ARG A 48 -8.86 -9.54 7.03
CA ARG A 48 -7.79 -9.44 8.04
C ARG A 48 -6.46 -10.02 7.56
N ARG A 49 -6.46 -11.12 6.81
CA ARG A 49 -5.24 -11.70 6.23
C ARG A 49 -4.68 -10.81 5.13
N ASP A 50 -5.54 -10.29 4.27
CA ASP A 50 -5.14 -9.43 3.15
C ASP A 50 -4.57 -8.10 3.66
N ALA A 51 -5.20 -7.48 4.67
CA ALA A 51 -4.68 -6.28 5.33
C ALA A 51 -3.31 -6.51 6.00
N LYS A 52 -3.12 -7.65 6.68
CA LYS A 52 -1.83 -8.04 7.24
C LYS A 52 -0.77 -8.23 6.16
N ARG A 53 -1.12 -8.90 5.06
CA ARG A 53 -0.22 -9.11 3.92
C ARG A 53 0.20 -7.79 3.30
N LEU A 54 -0.74 -6.87 3.07
CA LEU A 54 -0.45 -5.55 2.52
C LEU A 54 0.47 -4.75 3.45
N LYS A 55 0.23 -4.80 4.77
CA LYS A 55 1.11 -4.17 5.76
C LYS A 55 2.53 -4.73 5.73
N LEU A 56 2.67 -6.05 5.61
CA LEU A 56 3.99 -6.69 5.51
C LEU A 56 4.72 -6.29 4.23
N GLU A 57 4.01 -6.23 3.09
CA GLU A 57 4.62 -5.81 1.83
C GLU A 57 5.10 -4.36 1.88
N ARG A 58 4.28 -3.45 2.44
CA ARG A 58 4.70 -2.06 2.67
C ARG A 58 5.91 -1.95 3.60
N CYS A 59 5.96 -2.76 4.66
CA CYS A 59 7.14 -2.79 5.53
C CYS A 59 8.37 -3.31 4.79
N ARG A 60 8.22 -4.35 3.97
CA ARG A 60 9.31 -4.91 3.18
C ARG A 60 9.93 -3.88 2.24
N ILE A 61 9.10 -3.19 1.46
CA ILE A 61 9.56 -2.15 0.52
C ILE A 61 10.35 -1.06 1.25
N ARG A 62 9.82 -0.54 2.36
CA ARG A 62 10.52 0.48 3.16
C ARG A 62 11.87 -0.02 3.71
N ILE A 63 11.96 -1.28 4.11
CA ILE A 63 13.23 -1.87 4.56
C ILE A 63 14.22 -1.92 3.39
N GLU A 64 13.79 -2.43 2.23
CA GLU A 64 14.65 -2.53 1.04
C GLU A 64 15.15 -1.15 0.57
N GLU A 65 14.30 -0.11 0.61
CA GLU A 65 14.66 1.28 0.33
C GLU A 65 15.68 1.82 1.34
N SER A 66 15.43 1.59 2.63
CA SER A 66 16.34 2.04 3.69
C SER A 66 17.70 1.36 3.59
N ASP A 67 17.73 0.05 3.28
CA ASP A 67 18.96 -0.70 3.07
C ASP A 67 19.74 -0.19 1.85
N ALA A 68 19.03 0.18 0.77
CA ALA A 68 19.65 0.79 -0.39
C ALA A 68 20.25 2.16 -0.07
N GLN A 69 19.58 2.95 0.77
CA GLN A 69 20.11 4.23 1.25
C GLN A 69 21.35 4.03 2.13
N VAL A 70 21.33 3.07 3.06
CA VAL A 70 22.49 2.73 3.91
C VAL A 70 23.67 2.28 3.07
N ARG A 71 23.47 1.42 2.07
CA ARG A 71 24.54 1.01 1.14
C ARG A 71 25.17 2.20 0.41
N ARG A 72 24.36 3.16 -0.04
CA ARG A 72 24.86 4.38 -0.69
C ARG A 72 25.71 5.22 0.27
N VAL A 73 25.19 5.50 1.46
CA VAL A 73 25.91 6.28 2.49
C VAL A 73 27.21 5.58 2.90
N LEU A 74 27.21 4.26 3.05
CA LEU A 74 28.42 3.50 3.37
C LEU A 74 29.46 3.60 2.26
N ALA A 75 29.06 3.45 0.99
CA ALA A 75 29.96 3.59 -0.15
C ALA A 75 30.56 5.01 -0.24
N GLU A 76 29.74 6.05 -0.03
CA GLU A 76 30.21 7.45 0.02
C GLU A 76 31.20 7.66 1.17
N ALA A 77 30.91 7.11 2.35
CA ALA A 77 31.79 7.21 3.52
C ALA A 77 33.13 6.48 3.30
N GLU A 78 33.11 5.30 2.66
CA GLU A 78 34.33 4.57 2.29
C GLU A 78 35.16 5.34 1.26
N GLN A 79 34.52 5.92 0.24
CA GLN A 79 35.20 6.78 -0.73
C GLN A 79 35.83 8.01 -0.06
N ALA A 80 35.12 8.65 0.89
CA ALA A 80 35.66 9.76 1.66
C ALA A 80 36.87 9.35 2.51
N LYS A 81 36.82 8.18 3.16
CA LYS A 81 37.96 7.63 3.92
C LYS A 81 39.17 7.40 3.01
N LEU A 82 38.98 6.83 1.83
CA LEU A 82 40.05 6.63 0.84
C LEU A 82 40.66 7.97 0.42
N ARG A 83 39.83 8.98 0.14
CA ARG A 83 40.28 10.33 -0.21
C ARG A 83 41.12 10.94 0.92
N ILE A 84 40.68 10.79 2.17
CA ILE A 84 41.42 11.31 3.35
C ILE A 84 42.76 10.59 3.52
N SER A 85 42.80 9.26 3.39
CA SER A 85 44.05 8.49 3.50
C SER A 85 45.06 8.92 2.44
N CYS A 86 44.62 8.99 1.19
CA CYS A 86 45.47 9.43 0.08
C CYS A 86 45.99 10.85 0.27
N MET A 87 45.12 11.78 0.67
CA MET A 87 45.53 13.16 1.00
C MET A 87 46.60 13.19 2.10
N LYS A 88 46.44 12.37 3.15
CA LYS A 88 47.40 12.28 4.25
C LYS A 88 48.77 11.79 3.77
N GLU A 89 48.82 10.73 2.99
CA GLU A 89 50.06 10.17 2.43
C GLU A 89 50.80 11.15 1.51
N LEU A 90 50.05 11.88 0.67
CA LEU A 90 50.62 12.92 -0.18
C LEU A 90 51.19 14.08 0.65
N LYS A 91 50.49 14.48 1.72
CA LYS A 91 50.97 15.55 2.60
C LYS A 91 52.22 15.13 3.38
N GLU A 92 52.26 13.88 3.86
CA GLU A 92 53.43 13.29 4.51
C GLU A 92 54.65 13.18 3.57
N SER A 93 54.40 13.05 2.27
CA SER A 93 55.44 13.03 1.22
C SER A 93 55.95 14.43 0.83
N GLY A 94 55.36 15.49 1.36
CA GLY A 94 55.80 16.88 1.14
C GLY A 94 55.19 17.58 -0.08
N PHE A 95 54.12 17.03 -0.68
CA PHE A 95 53.41 17.70 -1.77
C PHE A 95 52.67 18.96 -1.28
N GLY A 96 52.60 19.99 -2.13
CA GLY A 96 51.85 21.21 -1.84
C GLY A 96 50.34 21.01 -1.93
N ASP A 97 49.57 21.77 -1.15
CA ASP A 97 48.12 21.62 -1.06
C ASP A 97 47.42 21.86 -2.42
N GLU A 98 47.97 22.70 -3.30
CA GLU A 98 47.45 22.95 -4.66
C GLU A 98 47.55 21.71 -5.57
N ASP A 99 48.72 21.06 -5.59
CA ASP A 99 48.96 19.86 -6.40
C ASP A 99 48.11 18.68 -5.90
N ILE A 100 48.00 18.53 -4.57
CA ILE A 100 47.14 17.52 -3.94
C ILE A 100 45.68 17.75 -4.32
N SER A 101 45.19 19.00 -4.26
CA SER A 101 43.80 19.33 -4.61
C SER A 101 43.48 18.98 -6.07
N LYS A 102 44.36 19.37 -6.99
CA LYS A 102 44.22 19.06 -8.42
C LYS A 102 44.22 17.55 -8.67
N PHE A 103 45.12 16.81 -8.02
CA PHE A 103 45.19 15.36 -8.10
C PHE A 103 43.91 14.69 -7.57
N LEU A 104 43.45 15.05 -6.38
CA LEU A 104 42.24 14.46 -5.79
C LEU A 104 40.99 14.78 -6.62
N GLN A 105 40.90 15.96 -7.22
CA GLN A 105 39.79 16.29 -8.12
C GLN A 105 39.81 15.42 -9.38
N GLN A 106 40.98 15.14 -9.94
CA GLN A 106 41.12 14.25 -11.10
C GLN A 106 40.78 12.79 -10.76
N GLN A 107 41.19 12.30 -9.58
CA GLN A 107 40.99 10.90 -9.18
C GLN A 107 39.58 10.61 -8.62
N PHE A 108 38.98 11.56 -7.89
CA PHE A 108 37.73 11.35 -7.15
C PHE A 108 36.55 12.23 -7.60
N GLY A 109 36.76 13.18 -8.53
CA GLY A 109 35.74 14.15 -8.94
C GLY A 109 34.66 13.62 -9.89
N GLN A 110 34.80 12.42 -10.42
CA GLN A 110 33.79 11.79 -11.30
C GLN A 110 32.92 10.82 -10.49
N GLY A 111 31.96 11.34 -9.75
CA GLY A 111 30.90 10.56 -9.09
C GLY A 111 29.61 10.51 -9.92
N PRO A 112 28.77 9.47 -9.76
CA PRO A 112 27.50 9.38 -10.48
C PRO A 112 26.60 10.60 -10.16
N SER A 113 26.16 11.29 -11.21
CA SER A 113 25.23 12.42 -11.13
C SER A 113 23.91 11.99 -10.48
N HIS A 114 23.62 12.46 -9.27
CA HIS A 114 22.37 12.22 -8.57
C HIS A 114 21.20 12.90 -9.30
N GLN A 115 20.38 12.14 -10.01
CA GLN A 115 18.97 12.47 -10.21
C GLN A 115 18.21 11.84 -9.04
N SER A 116 17.82 12.68 -8.09
CA SER A 116 16.93 12.30 -7.00
C SER A 116 15.49 12.60 -7.43
N ASP A 117 14.80 11.60 -7.96
CA ASP A 117 13.35 11.64 -8.11
C ASP A 117 12.73 11.50 -6.72
N SER A 118 12.57 12.64 -6.05
CA SER A 118 11.81 12.76 -4.80
C SER A 118 10.35 13.01 -5.12
N GLU A 119 9.60 11.93 -5.30
CA GLU A 119 8.15 11.97 -5.21
C GLU A 119 7.65 10.72 -4.49
N SER A 120 7.93 10.67 -3.19
CA SER A 120 7.17 9.86 -2.25
C SER A 120 5.95 10.69 -1.85
N SER A 121 4.83 10.46 -2.54
CA SER A 121 3.53 10.99 -2.15
C SER A 121 3.04 10.22 -0.94
N ASP A 122 3.02 10.86 0.21
CA ASP A 122 2.31 10.40 1.41
C ASP A 122 0.80 10.45 1.14
N ASP A 123 0.19 9.32 0.79
CA ASP A 123 -1.26 9.17 0.84
C ASP A 123 -1.70 9.08 2.30
N VAL A 124 -2.36 10.15 2.75
CA VAL A 124 -3.00 10.30 4.05
C VAL A 124 -4.21 9.36 4.16
N ASP A 125 -4.16 8.41 5.10
CA ASP A 125 -5.32 7.63 5.56
C ASP A 125 -6.28 8.57 6.32
N THR A 126 -7.44 8.89 5.74
CA THR A 126 -8.59 9.44 6.49
C THR A 126 -9.47 8.31 7.03
N ASP A 127 -9.76 8.42 8.33
CA ASP A 127 -10.51 7.54 9.24
C ASP A 127 -11.96 7.22 8.78
#